data_AF-A0AAX3M2X9-F1
#
_entry.id   AF-A0AAX3M2X9-F1
#
_cell.length_a   1.000
_cell.length_b   1.000
_cell.length_c   1.000
_cell.angle_alpha   90.00
_cell.angle_beta   90.00
_cell.angle_gamma   90.00
#
_symmetry.space_group_name_H-M   'P 1'
#
loop_
_entity.id
_entity.type
_entity.pdbx_description
1 polymer ?
#
loop_
_entity_poly.entity_id
_entity_poly.type
_entity_poly.pdbx_seq_one_letter_code
_entity_poly.pdbx_strand_id
1 'polypeptide(L)'
;MQLTANATLIIEIEDVDAICCYRDRDGYTFEESLRFEILLQDLILTPNCILTIDFPAEMFIDPYYEAEKIMDAVQHVIQELYTAPISIY
;
A
#
# COMPACT_ATOMS: atom_id res chain seq x y z
N MET A 1 8.65 -2.06 1.03
CA MET A 1 7.79 -1.87 -0.16
C MET A 1 8.65 -1.35 -1.28
N GLN A 2 8.40 -1.76 -2.52
CA GLN A 2 9.24 -1.35 -3.63
C GLN A 2 8.46 -1.15 -4.93
N LEU A 3 8.75 -0.05 -5.63
CA LEU A 3 8.32 0.15 -7.01
C LEU A 3 9.42 -0.33 -7.96
N THR A 4 9.09 -1.27 -8.84
CA THR A 4 10.03 -1.80 -9.84
C THR A 4 10.03 -0.96 -11.13
N ALA A 5 11.06 -1.15 -11.95
CA ALA A 5 11.18 -0.51 -13.27
C ALA A 5 10.04 -0.90 -14.25
N ASN A 6 9.35 -2.01 -14.00
CA ASN A 6 8.22 -2.47 -14.81
C ASN A 6 6.87 -1.92 -14.31
N ALA A 7 6.88 -0.88 -13.48
CA ALA A 7 5.68 -0.32 -12.88
C ALA A 7 4.91 -1.32 -12.01
N THR A 8 5.60 -2.23 -11.33
CA THR A 8 4.99 -3.14 -10.35
C THR A 8 5.31 -2.66 -8.94
N LEU A 9 4.28 -2.43 -8.14
CA LEU A 9 4.43 -2.19 -6.71
C LEU A 9 4.46 -3.54 -5.99
N ILE A 10 5.60 -3.88 -5.43
CA ILE A 10 5.79 -5.07 -4.61
C ILE A 10 5.57 -4.68 -3.16
N ILE A 11 4.61 -5.34 -2.52
CA ILE A 11 4.35 -5.26 -1.08
C ILE A 11 4.88 -6.56 -0.48
N GLU A 12 5.80 -6.45 0.48
CA GLU A 12 6.34 -7.61 1.20
C GLU A 12 5.55 -7.86 2.49
N ILE A 13 5.72 -9.04 3.10
CA ILE A 13 4.95 -9.40 4.30
C ILE A 13 5.27 -8.45 5.46
N GLU A 14 6.51 -8.00 5.55
CA GLU A 14 7.00 -7.03 6.53
C GLU A 14 6.31 -5.67 6.37
N ASP A 15 5.97 -5.27 5.14
CA ASP A 15 5.21 -4.05 4.88
C ASP A 15 3.77 -4.19 5.41
N VAL A 16 3.14 -5.34 5.13
CA VAL A 16 1.79 -5.63 5.62
C VAL A 16 1.77 -5.65 7.14
N ASP A 17 2.78 -6.25 7.77
CA ASP A 17 2.97 -6.26 9.22
C ASP A 17 3.11 -4.85 9.79
N ALA A 18 3.94 -4.01 9.18
CA ALA A 18 4.12 -2.62 9.60
C ALA A 18 2.79 -1.84 9.51
N ILE A 19 2.07 -1.98 8.41
CA ILE A 19 0.78 -1.32 8.19
C ILE A 19 -0.26 -1.78 9.22
N CYS A 20 -0.38 -3.10 9.44
CA CYS A 20 -1.24 -3.66 10.49
C CYS A 20 -0.82 -3.19 11.89
N CYS A 21 0.47 -3.04 12.16
CA CYS A 21 0.95 -2.52 13.44
C CYS A 21 0.47 -1.09 13.70
N TYR A 22 0.52 -0.18 12.72
CA TYR A 22 -0.01 1.18 12.91
C TYR A 22 -1.53 1.16 13.11
N ARG A 23 -2.25 0.34 12.34
CA ARG A 23 -3.71 0.15 12.51
C ARG A 23 -4.06 -0.29 13.92
N ASP A 24 -3.40 -1.34 14.40
CA ASP A 24 -3.72 -1.98 15.68
C ASP A 24 -3.24 -1.16 16.89
N ARG A 25 -2.08 -0.48 16.76
CA ARG A 25 -1.49 0.32 17.84
C ARG A 25 -2.07 1.72 17.93
N ASP A 26 -2.18 2.40 16.80
CA ASP A 26 -2.50 3.84 16.74
C ASP A 26 -3.98 4.09 16.41
N GLY A 27 -4.72 3.03 16.05
CA GLY A 27 -6.15 3.10 15.75
C GLY A 27 -6.46 3.68 14.37
N TYR A 28 -5.46 3.80 13.50
CA TYR A 28 -5.62 4.23 12.12
C TYR A 28 -6.37 3.19 11.28
N THR A 29 -6.97 3.62 10.18
CA THR A 29 -7.43 2.66 9.17
C THR A 29 -6.24 2.03 8.44
N PHE A 30 -6.47 0.93 7.71
CA PHE A 30 -5.42 0.32 6.90
C PHE A 30 -4.94 1.30 5.82
N GLU A 31 -5.84 2.07 5.21
CA GLU A 31 -5.53 3.07 4.21
C GLU A 31 -4.68 4.22 4.76
N GLU A 32 -5.00 4.71 5.97
CA GLU A 32 -4.20 5.74 6.64
C GLU A 32 -2.78 5.23 6.95
N SER A 33 -2.71 4.01 7.47
CA SER A 33 -1.46 3.31 7.79
C SER A 33 -0.60 3.07 6.53
N LEU A 34 -1.24 2.70 5.42
CA LEU A 34 -0.59 2.51 4.13
C LEU A 34 -0.03 3.82 3.57
N ARG A 35 -0.80 4.93 3.63
CA ARG A 35 -0.31 6.25 3.22
C ARG A 35 0.89 6.68 4.05
N PHE A 36 0.85 6.43 5.35
CA PHE A 36 1.98 6.72 6.24
C PHE A 36 3.22 5.90 5.84
N GLU A 37 3.07 4.61 5.59
CA GLU A 37 4.21 3.74 5.21
C GLU A 37 4.80 4.14 3.84
N ILE A 38 3.97 4.48 2.86
CA ILE A 38 4.44 5.01 1.56
C ILE A 38 5.28 6.28 1.74
N LEU A 39 4.84 7.19 2.61
CA LEU A 39 5.56 8.42 2.92
C LEU A 39 6.87 8.14 3.68
N LEU A 40 6.85 7.22 4.65
CA LEU A 40 8.01 6.84 5.46
C LEU A 40 9.12 6.22 4.60
N GLN A 41 8.74 5.43 3.60
CA GLN A 41 9.67 4.80 2.67
C GLN A 41 10.08 5.72 1.50
N ASP A 42 9.68 7.00 1.50
CA ASP A 42 9.92 7.97 0.42
C ASP A 42 9.53 7.44 -0.98
N LEU A 43 8.44 6.66 -1.04
CA LEU A 43 7.99 5.98 -2.25
C LEU A 43 7.23 6.97 -3.16
N ILE A 44 7.83 7.30 -4.31
CA ILE A 44 7.22 8.21 -5.29
C ILE A 44 6.27 7.43 -6.21
N LEU A 45 4.99 7.44 -5.86
CA LEU A 45 3.92 6.87 -6.68
C LEU A 45 3.34 7.97 -7.58
N THR A 46 3.74 8.02 -8.85
CA THR A 46 3.15 8.98 -9.81
C THR A 46 1.92 8.40 -10.51
N PRO A 47 1.00 9.24 -11.00
CA PRO A 47 -0.23 8.81 -11.69
C PRO A 47 -0.07 7.98 -12.97
N ASN A 48 1.15 7.57 -13.36
CA ASN A 48 1.40 6.66 -14.48
C ASN A 48 2.41 5.56 -14.14
N CYS A 49 2.74 5.33 -12.86
CA CYS A 49 3.88 4.52 -12.44
C CYS A 49 3.57 3.11 -11.92
N ILE A 50 2.31 2.74 -11.65
CA ILE A 50 1.94 1.40 -11.14
C ILE A 50 0.89 0.74 -12.06
N LEU A 51 1.31 -0.26 -12.81
CA LEU A 51 0.44 -1.10 -13.65
C LEU A 51 -0.09 -2.32 -12.88
N THR A 52 0.72 -2.87 -11.97
CA THR A 52 0.38 -4.06 -11.19
C THR A 52 0.82 -3.92 -9.74
N ILE A 53 0.10 -4.60 -8.84
CA ILE A 53 0.41 -4.67 -7.42
C ILE A 53 0.59 -6.14 -7.08
N ASP A 54 1.75 -6.49 -6.56
CA ASP A 54 2.10 -7.85 -6.18
C ASP A 54 2.10 -7.96 -4.66
N PHE A 55 1.42 -8.99 -4.16
CA PHE A 55 1.23 -9.28 -2.74
C PHE A 55 1.95 -10.57 -2.36
N PRO A 56 2.35 -10.73 -1.08
CA PRO A 56 2.97 -11.96 -0.61
C PRO A 56 1.92 -13.07 -0.54
N ALA A 57 2.30 -14.30 -0.93
CA ALA A 57 1.38 -15.44 -0.97
C ALA A 57 0.87 -15.82 0.43
N GLU A 58 1.70 -15.60 1.44
CA GLU A 58 1.47 -15.83 2.86
C GLU A 58 0.21 -15.08 3.35
N MET A 59 -0.03 -13.88 2.81
CA MET A 59 -1.20 -13.06 3.14
C MET A 59 -2.53 -13.75 2.82
N PHE A 60 -2.55 -14.62 1.80
CA PHE A 60 -3.77 -15.33 1.38
C PHE A 60 -4.04 -16.61 2.19
N ILE A 61 -3.07 -17.05 2.98
CA ILE A 61 -3.14 -18.29 3.74
C ILE A 61 -3.45 -17.99 5.21
N ASP A 62 -2.87 -16.91 5.74
CA ASP A 62 -3.04 -16.54 7.14
C ASP A 62 -4.34 -15.72 7.34
N PRO A 63 -5.28 -16.20 8.17
CA PRO A 63 -6.54 -15.51 8.43
C PRO A 63 -6.37 -14.16 9.13
N TYR A 64 -5.21 -13.87 9.72
CA TYR A 64 -4.92 -12.58 10.32
C TYR A 64 -4.96 -11.42 9.30
N TYR A 65 -4.51 -11.65 8.07
CA TYR A 65 -4.32 -10.58 7.10
C TYR A 65 -5.54 -10.20 6.25
N GLU A 66 -6.74 -10.74 6.50
CA GLU A 66 -7.98 -10.36 5.80
C GLU A 66 -7.78 -9.95 4.31
N ALA A 67 -7.11 -10.82 3.54
CA ALA A 67 -6.41 -10.47 2.29
C ALA A 67 -7.23 -9.60 1.32
N GLU A 68 -8.51 -9.92 1.12
CA GLU A 68 -9.40 -9.17 0.24
C GLU A 68 -9.54 -7.70 0.68
N LYS A 69 -9.69 -7.43 1.99
CA LYS A 69 -9.80 -6.07 2.51
C LYS A 69 -8.50 -5.29 2.34
N ILE A 70 -7.36 -5.96 2.55
CA ILE A 70 -6.05 -5.35 2.33
C ILE A 70 -5.88 -4.98 0.86
N MET A 71 -6.21 -5.89 -0.05
CA MET A 71 -6.12 -5.64 -1.49
C MET A 71 -7.00 -4.46 -1.92
N ASP A 72 -8.24 -4.41 -1.43
CA ASP A 72 -9.18 -3.32 -1.72
C ASP A 72 -8.65 -1.98 -1.19
N ALA A 73 -8.15 -1.95 0.05
CA ALA A 73 -7.58 -0.76 0.67
C ALA A 73 -6.36 -0.24 -0.09
N VAL A 74 -5.46 -1.15 -0.50
CA VAL A 74 -4.28 -0.81 -1.30
C VAL A 74 -4.69 -0.24 -2.66
N GLN A 75 -5.61 -0.90 -3.36
CA GLN A 75 -6.11 -0.42 -4.65
C GLN A 75 -6.76 0.96 -4.52
N HIS A 76 -7.56 1.17 -3.48
CA HIS A 76 -8.22 2.44 -3.22
C HIS A 76 -7.21 3.56 -2.98
N VAL A 77 -6.24 3.38 -2.08
CA VAL A 77 -5.20 4.40 -1.81
C VAL A 77 -4.41 4.72 -3.06
N ILE A 78 -4.00 3.70 -3.81
CA ILE A 78 -3.24 3.89 -5.04
C ILE A 78 -4.08 4.66 -6.07
N GLN A 79 -5.37 4.33 -6.26
CA GLN A 79 -6.29 5.06 -7.15
C GLN A 79 -6.52 6.52 -6.72
N GLU A 80 -6.56 6.81 -5.42
CA GLU A 80 -6.63 8.18 -4.95
C GLU A 80 -5.35 8.96 -5.27
N LEU A 81 -4.19 8.35 -5.09
CA LEU A 81 -2.90 8.96 -5.47
C LEU A 81 -2.81 9.18 -7.00
N TYR A 82 -3.44 8.32 -7.80
CA TYR A 82 -3.61 8.49 -9.25
C TYR A 82 -4.47 9.70 -9.63
N THR A 83 -5.53 9.96 -8.88
CA THR A 83 -6.56 10.94 -9.21
C THR A 83 -6.36 12.28 -8.51
N ALA A 84 -5.47 12.35 -7.52
CA ALA A 84 -5.08 13.58 -6.88
C ALA A 84 -4.45 14.54 -7.90
N PRO A 85 -5.00 15.76 -8.10
CA PRO A 85 -4.39 16.74 -8.99
C PRO A 85 -3.00 17.09 -8.47
N ILE A 86 -2.01 17.12 -9.37
CA ILE A 86 -0.66 17.62 -9.09
C ILE A 86 -0.82 19.08 -8.63
N SER A 87 -0.78 19.31 -7.31
CA SER A 87 -0.75 20.66 -6.76
C SER A 87 0.68 21.16 -6.89
N ILE A 88 0.94 21.84 -8.00
CA ILE A 88 2.16 22.63 -8.20
C ILE A 88 2.02 23.89 -7.33
N TYR A 89 2.70 23.89 -6.19
CA TYR A 89 3.00 25.09 -5.40
C TYR A 89 4.42 25.58 -5.69
#